data_AF-A0A8J2YAY0-F1
#
_entry.id   AF-A0A8J2YAY0-F1
#
_cell.length_a   1.000
_cell.length_b   1.000
_cell.length_c   1.000
_cell.angle_alpha   90.00
_cell.angle_beta   90.00
_cell.angle_gamma   90.00
#
_symmetry.space_group_name_H-M   'P 1'
#
loop_
_entity.id
_entity.type
_entity.pdbx_description
1 polymer ?
#
loop_
_entity_poly.entity_id
_entity_poly.type
_entity_poly.pdbx_seq_one_letter_code
_entity_poly.pdbx_strand_id
1 'polypeptide(L)'
;MEGNKHCDRLRPHLDAFLNDELKAEIREQIAEHLDVCEDCRKQCEEMRFLDNVLFSALSMESSPPGLTEEILRRSDLIRENPPERDMVRRDLLPGMLGSGMVSVLTLLLGVILWSGFLELSGMLDPLEDAIVPWFLQPVAGFWEVSPLVWESMGAKMSLDALGPWIQWVASLTPIGGVGFAIICMLVTVPFWWRTVKAT
;
A
#
# COMPACT_ATOMS: atom_id res chain seq x y z
N MET A 1 -23.41 -16.81 10.33
CA MET A 1 -21.98 -17.21 10.22
C MET A 1 -21.13 -15.98 9.89
N GLU A 2 -21.09 -14.98 10.79
CA GLU A 2 -20.29 -13.75 10.59
C GLU A 2 -18.87 -13.82 11.21
N GLY A 3 -18.56 -14.89 11.96
CA GLY A 3 -17.27 -15.05 12.64
C GLY A 3 -16.05 -15.06 11.72
N ASN A 4 -16.18 -15.47 10.45
CA ASN A 4 -15.02 -15.71 9.59
C ASN A 4 -14.29 -14.41 9.18
N LYS A 5 -15.03 -13.33 8.87
CA LYS A 5 -14.44 -12.07 8.41
C LYS A 5 -13.64 -11.35 9.50
N HIS A 6 -14.02 -11.53 10.76
CA HIS A 6 -13.30 -10.92 11.88
C HIS A 6 -12.01 -11.68 12.17
N CYS A 7 -12.02 -13.01 12.07
CA CYS A 7 -10.84 -13.85 12.23
C CYS A 7 -9.78 -13.52 11.16
N ASP A 8 -10.20 -13.39 9.90
CA ASP A 8 -9.28 -13.10 8.78
C ASP A 8 -8.56 -11.74 8.93
N ARG A 9 -9.21 -10.76 9.56
CA ARG A 9 -8.59 -9.46 9.86
C ARG A 9 -7.59 -9.52 11.01
N LEU A 10 -7.83 -10.35 12.02
CA LEU A 10 -7.00 -10.38 13.23
C LEU A 10 -5.84 -11.38 13.14
N ARG A 11 -5.98 -12.44 12.33
CA ARG A 11 -4.93 -13.46 12.13
C ARG A 11 -3.53 -12.89 11.84
N PRO A 12 -3.36 -11.89 10.94
CA PRO A 12 -2.04 -11.31 10.67
C PRO A 12 -1.41 -10.60 11.87
N HIS A 13 -2.19 -10.29 12.91
CA HIS A 13 -1.75 -9.56 14.09
C HIS A 13 -1.49 -10.45 15.31
N LEU A 14 -1.78 -11.76 15.24
CA LEU A 14 -1.57 -12.68 16.36
C LEU A 14 -0.09 -12.79 16.76
N ASP A 15 0.82 -12.78 15.80
CA ASP A 15 2.27 -12.81 16.06
C ASP A 15 2.75 -11.56 16.82
N ALA A 16 2.37 -10.38 16.32
CA ALA A 16 2.68 -9.11 16.98
C ALA A 16 2.01 -8.99 18.37
N PHE A 17 0.86 -9.62 18.57
CA PHE A 17 0.20 -9.71 19.87
C PHE A 17 1.02 -10.54 20.86
N LEU A 18 1.60 -11.66 20.42
CA LEU A 18 2.45 -12.51 21.27
C LEU A 18 3.74 -11.84 21.69
N ASN A 19 4.32 -11.03 20.80
CA ASN A 19 5.58 -10.32 21.05
C ASN A 19 5.42 -8.95 21.74
N ASP A 20 4.19 -8.61 22.17
CA ASP A 20 3.87 -7.32 22.80
C ASP A 20 4.13 -6.09 21.90
N GLU A 21 4.14 -6.26 20.58
CA GLU A 21 4.50 -5.22 19.60
C GLU A 21 3.30 -4.37 19.13
N LEU A 22 2.09 -4.72 19.55
CA LEU A 22 0.88 -4.00 19.19
C LEU A 22 0.59 -2.82 20.12
N LYS A 23 -0.05 -1.79 19.55
CA LYS A 23 -0.65 -0.68 20.31
C LYS A 23 -1.72 -1.19 21.27
N ALA A 24 -1.92 -0.47 22.38
CA ALA A 24 -2.85 -0.84 23.44
C ALA A 24 -4.28 -1.08 22.91
N GLU A 25 -4.75 -0.24 21.99
CA GLU A 25 -6.12 -0.33 21.45
C GLU A 25 -6.34 -1.61 20.62
N ILE A 26 -5.34 -2.01 19.83
CA ILE A 26 -5.41 -3.22 19.00
C ILE A 26 -5.25 -4.46 19.88
N ARG A 27 -4.40 -4.38 20.91
CA ARG A 27 -4.19 -5.45 21.87
C ARG A 27 -5.48 -5.80 22.62
N GLU A 28 -6.23 -4.80 23.06
CA GLU A 28 -7.52 -4.99 23.74
C GLU A 28 -8.54 -5.67 22.80
N GLN A 29 -8.65 -5.21 21.55
CA GLN A 29 -9.55 -5.85 20.56
C GLN A 29 -9.20 -7.32 20.29
N ILE A 30 -7.91 -7.65 20.22
CA ILE A 30 -7.48 -9.05 20.04
C ILE A 30 -7.78 -9.85 21.31
N ALA A 31 -7.55 -9.31 22.50
CA ALA A 31 -7.86 -9.99 23.76
C ALA A 31 -9.36 -10.31 23.86
N GLU A 32 -10.23 -9.35 23.59
CA GLU A 32 -11.69 -9.56 23.54
C GLU A 32 -12.08 -10.63 22.50
N HIS A 33 -11.43 -10.64 21.34
CA HIS A 33 -11.68 -11.65 20.32
C HIS A 33 -11.27 -13.06 20.76
N LEU A 34 -10.11 -13.20 21.42
CA LEU A 34 -9.60 -14.48 21.90
C LEU A 34 -10.50 -15.09 22.99
N ASP A 35 -11.20 -14.26 23.78
CA ASP A 35 -12.19 -14.72 24.78
C ASP A 35 -13.40 -15.38 24.13
N VAL A 36 -13.78 -14.95 22.92
CA VAL A 36 -14.96 -15.45 22.21
C VAL A 36 -14.62 -16.52 21.16
N CYS A 37 -13.48 -16.41 20.48
CA CYS A 37 -13.12 -17.28 19.36
C CYS A 37 -12.14 -18.38 19.77
N GLU A 38 -12.62 -19.63 19.80
CA GLU A 38 -11.81 -20.81 20.13
C GLU A 38 -10.73 -21.10 19.07
N ASP A 39 -11.03 -20.91 17.77
CA ASP A 39 -10.07 -21.16 16.68
C ASP A 39 -8.85 -20.24 16.76
N CYS A 40 -9.06 -18.94 16.94
CA CYS A 40 -7.98 -17.96 17.07
C CYS A 40 -7.18 -18.17 18.36
N ARG A 41 -7.84 -18.59 19.45
CA ARG A 41 -7.18 -18.96 20.71
C ARG A 41 -6.26 -20.15 20.53
N LYS A 42 -6.75 -21.22 19.88
CA LYS A 42 -5.96 -22.40 19.59
C LYS A 42 -4.74 -22.07 18.72
N GLN A 43 -4.91 -21.25 17.68
CA GLN A 43 -3.78 -20.79 16.85
C GLN A 43 -2.74 -20.00 17.67
N CYS A 44 -3.20 -19.11 18.56
CA CYS A 44 -2.34 -18.35 19.45
C CYS A 44 -1.56 -19.26 20.43
N GLU A 45 -2.22 -20.29 20.98
CA GLU A 45 -1.59 -21.29 21.85
C GLU A 45 -0.58 -22.17 21.10
N GLU A 46 -0.89 -22.58 19.86
CA GLU A 46 0.04 -23.33 19.00
C GLU A 46 1.31 -22.52 18.70
N MET A 47 1.18 -21.22 18.41
CA MET A 47 2.32 -20.33 18.22
C MET A 47 3.16 -20.18 19.51
N ARG A 48 2.52 -19.95 20.67
CA ARG A 48 3.22 -19.93 21.97
C ARG A 48 3.93 -21.23 22.27
N PHE A 49 3.34 -22.36 21.92
CA PHE A 49 3.96 -23.66 22.12
C PHE A 49 5.22 -23.79 21.26
N LEU A 50 5.17 -23.40 19.99
CA LEU A 50 6.33 -23.39 19.10
C LEU A 50 7.45 -22.48 19.63
N ASP A 51 7.12 -21.27 20.09
CA ASP A 51 8.11 -20.35 20.66
C ASP A 51 8.80 -20.95 21.89
N ASN A 52 8.05 -21.61 22.77
CA ASN A 52 8.61 -22.29 23.93
C ASN A 52 9.53 -23.46 23.53
N VAL A 53 9.14 -24.25 22.51
CA VAL A 53 9.98 -25.33 22.00
C VAL A 53 11.28 -24.76 21.41
N LEU A 54 11.19 -23.73 20.57
CA LEU A 54 12.36 -23.07 19.98
C LEU A 54 13.26 -22.47 21.06
N PHE A 55 12.67 -21.75 22.02
CA PHE A 55 13.40 -21.18 23.13
C PHE A 55 14.12 -22.25 23.94
N SER A 56 13.45 -23.38 24.24
CA SER A 56 14.08 -24.49 24.97
C SER A 56 15.22 -25.15 24.20
N ALA A 57 15.08 -25.28 22.88
CA ALA A 57 16.09 -25.85 22.00
C ALA A 57 17.33 -24.95 21.91
N LEU A 58 17.13 -23.65 21.80
CA LEU A 58 18.20 -22.65 21.69
C LEU A 58 18.86 -22.35 23.05
N SER A 59 18.14 -22.46 24.16
CA SER A 59 18.66 -22.19 25.50
C SER A 59 19.67 -23.23 26.01
N MET A 60 19.89 -24.33 25.26
CA MET A 60 20.93 -25.31 25.60
C MET A 60 22.35 -24.85 25.27
N GLU A 61 22.51 -23.85 24.41
CA GLU A 61 23.82 -23.26 24.13
C GLU A 61 24.16 -22.35 25.32
N SER A 62 25.00 -22.83 26.25
CA SER A 62 25.44 -22.03 27.39
C SER A 62 26.09 -20.75 26.88
N SER A 63 25.57 -19.60 27.31
CA SER A 63 26.15 -18.29 27.01
C SER A 63 27.68 -18.35 27.21
N PRO A 64 28.50 -17.86 26.25
CA PRO A 64 29.95 -17.90 26.36
C PRO A 64 30.42 -17.38 27.72
N PRO A 65 31.34 -18.07 28.40
CA PRO A 65 31.82 -17.64 29.70
C PRO A 65 32.40 -16.22 29.59
N GLY A 66 31.95 -15.32 30.48
CA GLY A 66 32.37 -13.91 30.50
C GLY A 66 31.52 -12.95 29.66
N LEU A 67 30.56 -13.43 28.85
CA LEU A 67 29.68 -12.53 28.08
C LEU A 67 28.80 -11.68 29.00
N THR A 68 28.24 -12.27 30.05
CA THR A 68 27.43 -11.54 31.04
C THR A 68 28.25 -10.45 31.74
N GLU A 69 29.48 -10.77 32.12
CA GLU A 69 30.39 -9.81 32.77
C GLU A 69 30.74 -8.66 31.82
N GLU A 70 31.02 -8.96 30.55
CA GLU A 70 31.31 -7.93 29.54
C GLU A 70 30.09 -7.05 29.23
N ILE A 71 28.88 -7.63 29.16
CA ILE A 71 27.64 -6.86 28.96
C ILE A 71 27.39 -5.94 30.16
N LEU A 72 27.54 -6.43 31.39
CA LEU A 72 27.37 -5.63 32.60
C LEU A 72 28.40 -4.50 32.66
N ARG A 73 29.68 -4.83 32.46
CA ARG A 73 30.78 -3.87 32.38
C ARG A 73 30.51 -2.78 31.33
N ARG A 74 30.02 -3.15 30.15
CA ARG A 74 29.69 -2.20 29.08
C ARG A 74 28.45 -1.37 29.40
N SER A 75 27.46 -1.94 30.09
CA SER A 75 26.26 -1.22 30.53
C SER A 75 26.59 -0.16 31.59
N ASP A 76 27.51 -0.46 32.51
CA ASP A 76 27.97 0.48 33.53
C ASP A 76 28.74 1.64 32.89
N LEU A 77 29.61 1.36 31.91
CA LEU A 77 30.31 2.40 31.16
C LEU A 77 29.35 3.35 30.42
N ILE A 78 28.27 2.83 29.82
CA ILE A 78 27.23 3.65 29.18
C ILE A 78 26.45 4.46 30.21
N ARG A 79 26.26 3.95 31.43
CA ARG A 79 25.54 4.69 32.48
C ARG A 79 26.38 5.81 33.07
N GLU A 80 27.68 5.56 33.26
CA GLU A 80 28.62 6.54 33.81
C GLU A 80 29.01 7.62 32.81
N ASN A 81 29.13 7.24 31.54
CA ASN A 81 29.39 8.15 30.43
C ASN A 81 28.29 7.92 29.39
N PRO A 82 27.06 8.42 29.64
CA PRO A 82 26.02 8.35 28.62
C PRO A 82 26.65 8.95 27.37
N PRO A 83 26.72 8.20 26.24
CA PRO A 83 27.26 8.76 25.02
C PRO A 83 26.54 10.08 24.86
N GLU A 84 27.32 11.18 24.85
CA GLU A 84 26.77 12.49 24.61
C GLU A 84 25.93 12.26 23.38
N ARG A 85 24.61 12.38 23.56
CA ARG A 85 23.73 12.35 22.41
C ARG A 85 24.18 13.62 21.71
N ASP A 86 25.18 13.49 20.85
CA ASP A 86 25.14 14.03 19.51
C ASP A 86 23.76 13.57 19.05
N MET A 87 22.77 14.37 19.44
CA MET A 87 21.71 14.80 18.57
C MET A 87 22.50 15.21 17.36
N VAL A 88 22.77 14.22 16.52
CA VAL A 88 23.19 14.36 15.16
C VAL A 88 22.04 15.17 14.64
N ARG A 89 22.24 16.48 14.76
CA ARG A 89 21.55 17.59 14.17
C ARG A 89 21.93 17.49 12.71
N ARG A 90 21.69 16.31 12.11
CA ARG A 90 21.56 16.05 10.70
C ARG A 90 20.38 16.91 10.32
N ASP A 91 20.69 18.17 10.04
CA ASP A 91 20.14 18.88 8.90
C ASP A 91 18.62 18.82 8.78
N LEU A 92 17.91 19.01 9.90
CA LEU A 92 16.47 19.32 9.83
C LEU A 92 16.23 20.77 9.34
N LEU A 93 17.30 21.58 9.25
CA LEU A 93 17.20 22.99 8.86
C LEU A 93 17.17 23.28 7.35
N PRO A 94 17.82 22.53 6.43
CA PRO A 94 17.67 22.79 4.99
C PRO A 94 16.36 22.21 4.40
N GLY A 95 15.74 21.22 5.05
CA GLY A 95 14.57 20.51 4.50
C GLY A 95 13.22 21.24 4.65
N MET A 96 13.05 22.08 5.69
CA MET A 96 11.76 22.73 5.93
C MET A 96 11.48 23.94 5.02
N LEU A 97 12.51 24.66 4.58
CA LEU A 97 12.35 25.76 3.61
C LEU A 97 12.11 25.24 2.18
N GLY A 98 12.63 24.06 1.84
CA GLY A 98 12.44 23.47 0.51
C GLY A 98 11.04 22.90 0.26
N SER A 99 10.46 22.17 1.24
CA SER A 99 9.19 21.44 0.99
C SER A 99 7.98 22.35 0.80
N GLY A 100 7.92 23.49 1.51
CA GLY A 100 6.85 24.47 1.35
C GLY A 100 6.88 25.12 -0.03
N MET A 101 8.06 25.54 -0.49
CA MET A 101 8.20 26.17 -1.80
C MET A 101 7.89 25.21 -2.94
N VAL A 102 8.35 23.94 -2.85
CA VAL A 102 8.04 22.91 -3.85
C VAL A 102 6.53 22.67 -3.93
N SER A 103 5.85 22.55 -2.79
CA SER A 103 4.40 22.32 -2.77
C SER A 103 3.62 23.48 -3.40
N VAL A 104 4.00 24.72 -3.10
CA VAL A 104 3.37 25.92 -3.67
C VAL A 104 3.65 26.03 -5.18
N LEU A 105 4.87 25.74 -5.62
CA LEU A 105 5.23 25.70 -7.05
C LEU A 105 4.45 24.62 -7.80
N THR A 106 4.32 23.43 -7.24
CA THR A 106 3.55 22.34 -7.84
C THR A 106 2.07 22.70 -7.96
N LEU A 107 1.47 23.32 -6.95
CA LEU A 107 0.08 23.78 -7.01
C LEU A 107 -0.10 24.90 -8.05
N LEU A 108 0.80 25.88 -8.09
CA LEU A 108 0.75 26.96 -9.09
C LEU A 108 0.89 26.43 -10.52
N LEU A 109 1.83 25.52 -10.76
CA LEU A 109 1.98 24.88 -12.07
C LEU A 109 0.73 24.07 -12.44
N GLY A 110 0.13 23.35 -11.48
CA GLY A 110 -1.12 22.64 -11.70
C GLY A 110 -2.26 23.57 -12.13
N VAL A 111 -2.42 24.72 -11.46
CA VAL A 111 -3.45 25.72 -11.80
C VAL A 111 -3.20 26.34 -13.18
N ILE A 112 -1.94 26.70 -13.50
CA ILE A 112 -1.59 27.29 -14.80
C ILE A 112 -1.82 26.28 -15.95
N LEU A 113 -1.42 25.02 -15.76
CA LEU A 113 -1.66 23.97 -16.74
C LEU A 113 -3.15 23.69 -16.91
N TRP A 114 -3.92 23.69 -15.82
CA TRP A 114 -5.37 23.49 -15.86
C TRP A 114 -6.10 24.66 -16.54
N SER A 115 -5.73 25.90 -16.25
CA SER A 115 -6.34 27.07 -16.89
C SER A 115 -6.03 27.12 -18.39
N GLY A 116 -4.79 26.82 -18.77
CA GLY A 116 -4.41 26.71 -20.19
C GLY A 116 -5.14 25.56 -20.90
N PHE A 117 -5.39 24.44 -20.20
CA PHE A 117 -6.17 23.34 -20.73
C PHE A 117 -7.65 23.72 -20.97
N LEU A 118 -8.27 24.50 -20.07
CA LEU A 118 -9.64 24.98 -20.24
C LEU A 118 -9.80 25.97 -21.41
N GLU A 119 -8.81 26.84 -21.63
CA GLU A 119 -8.78 27.71 -22.81
C GLU A 119 -8.56 26.91 -24.10
N LEU A 120 -7.75 25.85 -24.05
CA LEU A 120 -7.54 24.95 -25.19
C LEU A 120 -8.79 24.10 -25.48
N SER A 121 -9.53 23.65 -24.46
CA SER A 121 -10.74 22.85 -24.65
C SER A 121 -11.84 23.63 -25.37
N GLY A 122 -12.00 24.92 -25.09
CA GLY A 122 -12.93 25.77 -25.84
C GLY A 122 -12.56 25.95 -27.33
N MET A 123 -11.29 25.74 -27.69
CA MET A 123 -10.84 25.69 -29.08
C MET A 123 -11.03 24.30 -29.72
N LEU A 124 -11.12 23.25 -28.90
CA LEU A 124 -11.32 21.86 -29.35
C LEU A 124 -12.79 21.46 -29.49
N ASP A 125 -13.76 22.23 -29.00
CA ASP A 125 -15.20 21.95 -29.22
C ASP A 125 -15.55 21.63 -30.70
N PRO A 126 -15.13 22.42 -31.72
CA PRO A 126 -15.42 22.07 -33.12
C PRO A 126 -14.64 20.87 -33.63
N LEU A 127 -13.55 20.48 -32.95
CA LEU A 127 -12.74 19.32 -33.29
C LEU A 127 -13.31 18.04 -32.65
N GLU A 128 -13.93 18.14 -31.47
CA GLU A 128 -14.57 17.03 -30.76
C GLU A 128 -15.73 16.47 -31.60
N ASP A 129 -16.57 17.36 -32.15
CA ASP A 129 -17.67 16.95 -33.05
C ASP A 129 -17.16 16.28 -34.35
N ALA A 130 -15.95 16.61 -34.81
CA ALA A 130 -15.38 16.07 -36.04
C ALA A 130 -14.58 14.76 -35.82
N ILE A 131 -13.84 14.63 -34.72
CA ILE A 131 -12.92 13.52 -34.47
C ILE A 131 -13.61 12.39 -33.71
N VAL A 132 -14.51 12.68 -32.76
CA VAL A 132 -15.13 11.67 -31.89
C VAL A 132 -15.83 10.55 -32.69
N PRO A 133 -16.58 10.81 -33.78
CA PRO A 133 -17.21 9.74 -34.55
C PRO A 133 -16.18 8.80 -35.21
N TRP A 134 -15.07 9.33 -35.72
CA TRP A 134 -14.04 8.55 -36.41
C TRP A 134 -13.16 7.76 -35.43
N PHE A 135 -12.92 8.30 -34.23
CA PHE A 135 -12.07 7.68 -33.22
C PHE A 135 -12.82 6.66 -32.34
N LEU A 136 -14.11 6.88 -32.06
CA LEU A 136 -14.92 5.96 -31.27
C LEU A 136 -15.55 4.84 -32.09
N GLN A 137 -15.74 4.98 -33.40
CA GLN A 137 -16.28 3.88 -34.22
C GLN A 137 -15.44 2.59 -34.20
N PRO A 138 -14.09 2.65 -34.29
CA PRO A 138 -13.25 1.45 -34.17
C PRO A 138 -13.29 0.84 -32.77
N VAL A 139 -13.44 1.66 -31.73
CA VAL A 139 -13.47 1.21 -30.33
C VAL A 139 -14.82 0.61 -29.97
N ALA A 140 -15.93 1.13 -30.49
CA ALA A 140 -17.25 0.53 -30.32
C ALA A 140 -17.30 -0.91 -30.86
N GLY A 141 -16.69 -1.16 -32.02
CA GLY A 141 -16.54 -2.53 -32.57
C GLY A 141 -15.55 -3.41 -31.81
N PHE A 142 -14.63 -2.82 -31.06
CA PHE A 142 -13.68 -3.56 -30.20
C PHE A 142 -14.38 -4.28 -29.03
N TRP A 143 -15.56 -3.80 -28.62
CA TRP A 143 -16.37 -4.43 -27.57
C TRP A 143 -17.26 -5.58 -28.06
N GLU A 144 -17.41 -5.76 -29.38
CA GLU A 144 -18.12 -6.89 -30.00
C GLU A 144 -17.19 -8.06 -30.34
N VAL A 145 -15.90 -7.96 -30.01
CA VAL A 145 -14.93 -9.03 -30.22
C VAL A 145 -15.25 -10.20 -29.29
N SER A 146 -15.61 -11.34 -29.88
CA SER A 146 -15.97 -12.57 -29.18
C SER A 146 -14.91 -12.97 -28.12
N PRO A 147 -15.30 -13.43 -26.92
CA PRO A 147 -14.39 -13.87 -25.86
C PRO A 147 -13.31 -14.87 -26.32
N LEU A 148 -13.61 -15.68 -27.34
CA LEU A 148 -12.69 -16.66 -27.95
C LEU A 148 -11.45 -16.01 -28.60
N VAL A 149 -11.57 -14.79 -29.14
CA VAL A 149 -10.45 -14.08 -29.76
C VAL A 149 -9.49 -13.57 -28.68
N TRP A 150 -10.03 -13.12 -27.54
CA TRP A 150 -9.26 -12.69 -26.38
C TRP A 150 -8.42 -13.83 -25.78
N GLU A 151 -8.96 -15.05 -25.72
CA GLU A 151 -8.21 -16.24 -25.29
C GLU A 151 -7.05 -16.57 -26.23
N SER A 152 -7.19 -16.35 -27.54
CA SER A 152 -6.12 -16.62 -28.52
C SER A 152 -4.94 -15.64 -28.43
N MET A 153 -5.16 -14.43 -27.92
CA MET A 153 -4.11 -13.41 -27.75
C MET A 153 -3.24 -13.62 -26.51
N GLY A 154 -3.46 -14.70 -25.73
CA GLY A 154 -2.64 -15.03 -24.55
C GLY A 154 -2.83 -14.08 -23.37
N ALA A 155 -3.78 -13.15 -23.47
CA ALA A 155 -4.17 -12.26 -22.39
C ALA A 155 -5.12 -13.01 -21.45
N LYS A 156 -4.57 -13.85 -20.56
CA LYS A 156 -5.27 -14.31 -19.35
C LYS A 156 -5.40 -13.17 -18.33
N MET A 157 -5.80 -11.98 -18.79
CA MET A 157 -6.22 -10.89 -17.93
C MET A 157 -7.62 -11.25 -17.47
N SER A 158 -7.75 -11.62 -16.20
CA SER A 158 -9.05 -11.80 -15.56
C SER A 158 -9.86 -10.51 -15.73
N LEU A 159 -10.91 -10.57 -16.54
CA LEU A 159 -11.90 -9.48 -16.69
C LEU A 159 -12.47 -9.07 -15.31
N ASP A 160 -12.49 -10.00 -14.34
CA ASP A 160 -12.95 -9.73 -12.98
C ASP A 160 -12.03 -8.75 -12.23
N ALA A 161 -10.73 -8.70 -12.56
CA ALA A 161 -9.79 -7.76 -11.95
C ALA A 161 -9.89 -6.34 -12.53
N LEU A 162 -10.32 -6.22 -13.79
CA LEU A 162 -10.46 -4.93 -14.48
C LEU A 162 -11.81 -4.26 -14.23
N GLY A 163 -12.85 -5.04 -13.89
CA GLY A 163 -14.20 -4.52 -13.65
C GLY A 163 -14.26 -3.31 -12.70
N PRO A 164 -13.67 -3.38 -11.50
CA PRO A 164 -13.66 -2.27 -10.55
C PRO A 164 -12.93 -1.03 -11.07
N TRP A 165 -11.83 -1.22 -11.81
CA TRP A 165 -11.05 -0.11 -12.38
C TRP A 165 -11.81 0.56 -13.52
N ILE A 166 -12.46 -0.21 -14.41
CA ILE A 166 -13.28 0.31 -15.50
C ILE A 166 -14.47 1.10 -14.95
N GLN A 167 -15.17 0.58 -13.94
CA GLN A 167 -16.27 1.31 -13.29
C GLN A 167 -15.80 2.61 -12.64
N TRP A 168 -14.61 2.60 -12.03
CA TRP A 168 -14.02 3.81 -11.46
C TRP A 168 -13.67 4.85 -12.53
N VAL A 169 -13.02 4.45 -13.63
CA VAL A 169 -12.72 5.37 -14.75
C VAL A 169 -14.01 5.91 -15.39
N ALA A 170 -15.03 5.07 -15.56
CA ALA A 170 -16.33 5.49 -16.08
C ALA A 170 -17.09 6.43 -15.12
N SER A 171 -16.80 6.40 -13.82
CA SER A 171 -17.37 7.36 -12.86
C SER A 171 -16.71 8.76 -12.93
N LEU A 172 -15.54 8.87 -13.57
CA LEU A 172 -14.76 10.11 -13.67
C LEU A 172 -15.04 10.91 -14.96
N THR A 173 -15.69 10.31 -15.96
CA THR A 173 -16.06 10.98 -17.21
C THR A 173 -16.90 12.26 -17.04
N PRO A 174 -17.86 12.38 -16.08
CA PRO A 174 -18.59 13.64 -15.91
C PRO A 174 -17.77 14.76 -15.26
N ILE A 175 -16.58 14.45 -14.71
CA ILE A 175 -15.78 15.41 -13.92
C ILE A 175 -14.68 16.08 -14.77
N GLY A 176 -14.19 15.42 -15.82
CA GLY A 176 -13.05 15.92 -16.60
C GLY A 176 -13.11 15.71 -18.12
N GLY A 177 -14.24 15.25 -18.67
CA GLY A 177 -14.37 14.96 -20.10
C GLY A 177 -13.51 13.78 -20.57
N VAL A 178 -13.58 13.49 -21.87
CA VAL A 178 -12.88 12.36 -22.50
C VAL A 178 -11.35 12.47 -22.36
N GLY A 179 -10.82 13.70 -22.38
CA GLY A 179 -9.39 13.97 -22.22
C GLY A 179 -8.82 13.48 -20.88
N PHE A 180 -9.56 13.66 -19.78
CA PHE A 180 -9.13 13.20 -18.46
C PHE A 180 -9.11 11.67 -18.37
N ALA A 181 -10.09 11.00 -18.97
CA ALA A 181 -10.13 9.53 -19.03
C ALA A 181 -8.93 8.95 -19.79
N ILE A 182 -8.52 9.58 -20.91
CA ILE A 182 -7.34 9.17 -21.68
C ILE A 182 -6.06 9.35 -20.87
N ILE A 183 -5.90 10.48 -20.17
CA ILE A 183 -4.73 10.72 -19.31
C ILE A 183 -4.69 9.69 -18.17
N CYS A 184 -5.83 9.42 -17.52
CA CYS A 184 -5.92 8.39 -16.50
C CYS A 184 -5.54 7.00 -17.04
N MET A 185 -5.99 6.63 -18.25
CA MET A 185 -5.56 5.37 -18.88
C MET A 185 -4.05 5.34 -19.13
N LEU A 186 -3.48 6.40 -19.73
CA LEU A 186 -2.06 6.43 -20.06
C LEU A 186 -1.15 6.39 -18.83
N VAL A 187 -1.59 6.96 -17.70
CA VAL A 187 -0.79 6.98 -16.46
C VAL A 187 -0.97 5.71 -15.64
N THR A 188 -2.19 5.18 -15.55
CA THR A 188 -2.50 4.08 -14.62
C THR A 188 -2.28 2.70 -15.24
N VAL A 189 -2.41 2.53 -16.56
CA VAL A 189 -2.19 1.24 -17.24
C VAL A 189 -0.74 0.76 -17.09
N PRO A 190 0.31 1.58 -17.30
CA PRO A 190 1.70 1.15 -17.11
C PRO A 190 2.03 0.81 -15.66
N PHE A 191 1.42 1.52 -14.71
CA PHE A 191 1.62 1.29 -13.28
C PHE A 191 1.00 -0.03 -12.85
N TRP A 192 -0.25 -0.27 -13.25
CA TRP A 192 -0.97 -1.51 -12.94
C TRP A 192 -0.33 -2.74 -13.63
N TRP A 193 0.18 -2.57 -14.86
CA TRP A 193 0.92 -3.62 -15.56
C TRP A 193 2.19 -4.05 -14.81
N ARG A 194 2.89 -3.11 -14.14
CA ARG A 194 4.06 -3.46 -13.32
C ARG A 194 3.68 -4.21 -12.05
N THR A 195 2.56 -3.86 -11.41
CA THR A 195 2.14 -4.52 -10.17
C THR A 195 1.64 -5.94 -10.40
N VAL A 196 0.95 -6.20 -11.52
CA VAL A 196 0.44 -7.53 -11.85
C VAL A 196 1.54 -8.51 -12.28
N LYS A 197 2.63 -8.03 -12.89
CA LYS A 197 3.79 -8.90 -13.21
C LYS A 197 4.63 -9.30 -12.01
N ALA A 198 4.49 -8.60 -10.88
CA ALA A 198 5.27 -8.86 -9.67
C ALA A 198 4.66 -9.93 -8.75
N THR A 199 3.45 -10.40 -9.08
CA THR A 199 2.70 -11.45 -8.39
C THR A 199 2.60 -12.69 -9.26
#